data_AF-A0A9D4XTQ2-F1
#
_entry.id   AF-A0A9D4XTQ2-F1
#
_cell.length_a   1.000
_cell.length_b   1.000
_cell.length_c   1.000
_cell.angle_alpha   90.00
_cell.angle_beta   90.00
_cell.angle_gamma   90.00
#
_symmetry.space_group_name_H-M   'P 1'
#
loop_
_entity.id
_entity.type
_entity.pdbx_description
1 polymer ?
#
loop_
_entity_poly.entity_id
_entity_poly.type
_entity_poly.pdbx_seq_one_letter_code
_entity_poly.pdbx_strand_id
1 'polypeptide(L)'
;MAFMATTSGSSSERESDLKEPGYLGKLLPDFAPTYPESLQHVLNDVQEKILPGVTHWQSPNFFAYFPANNSIASFLGEMLSAALNIVGFSWITSPAATELETIVLDWLAKALLLPHHFFSTAIKFLHLWVQVGTTSSTAVDPLPALAKVTRTNNIWFHVDAAYAGSACICPEYRHFIDGVEEVDSFNMNAHKWFLTNFDCSLLWVKYP
;
A
#
# COMPACT_ATOMS: atom_id res chain seq x y z
N MET A 1 -19.66 -6.84 5.95
CA MET A 1 -20.96 -6.46 5.35
C MET A 1 -20.62 -5.77 4.04
N ALA A 2 -20.68 -6.49 2.92
CA ALA A 2 -20.33 -5.95 1.61
C ALA A 2 -21.50 -5.09 1.11
N PHE A 3 -21.32 -3.78 1.04
CA PHE A 3 -22.30 -2.90 0.41
C PHE A 3 -22.16 -3.06 -1.11
N MET A 4 -23.19 -3.65 -1.71
CA MET A 4 -23.40 -3.73 -3.15
C MET A 4 -23.67 -2.34 -3.71
N ALA A 5 -22.87 -1.89 -4.68
CA ALA A 5 -23.22 -0.77 -5.53
C ALA A 5 -24.29 -1.24 -6.53
N THR A 6 -25.49 -0.65 -6.44
CA THR A 6 -26.62 -0.90 -7.34
C THR A 6 -26.45 -0.12 -8.64
N THR A 7 -26.72 -0.77 -9.76
CA THR A 7 -26.62 -0.24 -11.12
C THR A 7 -27.76 0.71 -11.46
N SER A 8 -27.43 1.95 -11.85
CA SER A 8 -28.31 2.77 -12.70
C SER A 8 -27.52 3.84 -13.49
N GLY A 9 -27.29 3.60 -14.79
CA GLY A 9 -27.31 4.64 -15.82
C GLY A 9 -26.01 5.37 -16.22
N SER A 10 -25.52 5.02 -17.41
CA SER A 10 -24.73 5.81 -18.39
C SER A 10 -23.38 6.45 -18.01
N SER A 11 -22.33 5.63 -18.02
CA SER A 11 -20.99 5.96 -18.57
C SER A 11 -20.25 4.66 -18.91
N SER A 12 -19.44 4.67 -19.96
CA SER A 12 -19.12 3.54 -20.86
C SER A 12 -18.20 2.41 -20.36
N GLU A 13 -18.16 2.11 -19.07
CA GLU A 13 -17.52 0.89 -18.56
C GLU A 13 -18.50 0.24 -17.60
N ARG A 14 -19.13 -0.86 -18.05
CA ARG A 14 -20.01 -1.66 -17.19
C ARG A 14 -19.17 -2.14 -16.01
N GLU A 15 -19.48 -1.69 -14.80
CA GLU A 15 -19.00 -2.33 -13.59
C GLU A 15 -19.23 -3.84 -13.74
N SER A 16 -18.15 -4.60 -13.60
CA SER A 16 -18.03 -6.00 -14.02
C SER A 16 -19.26 -6.82 -13.62
N ASP A 17 -19.94 -7.42 -14.60
CA ASP A 17 -20.88 -8.51 -14.34
C ASP A 17 -20.13 -9.58 -13.53
N LEU A 18 -20.58 -9.83 -12.29
CA LEU A 18 -19.93 -10.76 -11.37
C LEU A 18 -19.71 -12.10 -12.07
N LYS A 19 -18.44 -12.49 -12.22
CA LYS A 19 -18.08 -13.78 -12.79
C LYS A 19 -18.11 -14.85 -11.72
N GLU A 20 -18.62 -16.01 -12.07
CA GLU A 20 -18.62 -17.17 -11.18
C GLU A 20 -17.19 -17.69 -10.96
N PRO A 21 -16.87 -18.20 -9.75
CA PRO A 21 -15.60 -18.88 -9.49
C PRO A 21 -15.32 -19.96 -10.53
N GLY A 22 -14.12 -19.93 -11.12
CA GLY A 22 -13.70 -20.87 -12.16
C GLY A 22 -14.12 -20.54 -13.60
N TYR A 23 -14.70 -19.36 -13.88
CA TYR A 23 -15.06 -18.98 -15.25
C TYR A 23 -13.86 -18.97 -16.21
N LEU A 24 -12.69 -18.48 -15.75
CA LEU A 24 -11.52 -18.27 -16.61
C LEU A 24 -10.91 -19.58 -17.11
N GLY A 25 -10.96 -20.64 -16.30
CA GLY A 25 -10.49 -21.98 -16.70
C GLY A 25 -11.25 -22.56 -17.88
N LYS A 26 -12.49 -22.09 -18.14
CA LYS A 26 -13.29 -22.50 -19.31
C LYS A 26 -12.90 -21.76 -20.60
N LEU A 27 -12.14 -20.66 -20.48
CA LEU A 27 -11.77 -19.78 -21.58
C LEU A 27 -10.30 -19.93 -22.01
N LEU A 28 -9.46 -20.49 -21.14
CA LEU A 28 -8.04 -20.72 -21.37
C LEU A 28 -7.76 -22.18 -21.76
N PRO A 29 -6.67 -22.45 -22.51
CA PRO A 29 -6.24 -23.82 -22.77
C PRO A 29 -5.83 -24.57 -21.49
N ASP A 30 -6.01 -25.89 -21.50
CA ASP A 30 -5.63 -26.77 -20.36
C ASP A 30 -4.11 -26.87 -20.13
N PHE A 31 -3.30 -26.51 -21.13
CA PHE A 31 -1.84 -26.59 -21.09
C PHE A 31 -1.20 -25.34 -21.66
N ALA A 32 -0.02 -24.98 -21.13
CA ALA A 32 0.80 -23.91 -21.69
C ALA A 32 1.21 -24.24 -23.15
N PRO A 33 1.31 -23.23 -24.03
CA PRO A 33 1.63 -23.46 -25.44
C PRO A 33 3.06 -24.00 -25.60
N THR A 34 3.24 -24.96 -26.50
CA THR A 34 4.56 -25.54 -26.83
C THR A 34 5.42 -24.59 -27.68
N TYR A 35 4.78 -23.66 -28.39
CA TYR A 35 5.42 -22.69 -29.26
C TYR A 35 5.03 -21.27 -28.87
N PRO A 36 5.88 -20.26 -29.10
CA PRO A 36 5.56 -18.88 -28.80
C PRO A 36 4.31 -18.39 -29.54
N GLU A 37 3.49 -17.59 -28.84
CA GLU A 37 2.36 -16.89 -29.44
C GLU A 37 2.73 -15.45 -29.77
N SER A 38 1.96 -14.84 -30.68
CA SER A 38 2.15 -13.42 -30.98
C SER A 38 1.67 -12.54 -29.84
N LEU A 39 2.32 -11.39 -29.63
CA LEU A 39 1.87 -10.40 -28.65
C LEU A 39 0.41 -9.96 -28.91
N GLN A 40 0.00 -9.85 -30.18
CA GLN A 40 -1.36 -9.47 -30.53
C GLN A 40 -2.40 -10.49 -30.04
N HIS A 41 -2.10 -11.79 -30.14
CA HIS A 41 -2.97 -12.82 -29.57
C HIS A 41 -3.12 -12.67 -28.06
N VAL A 42 -2.00 -12.46 -27.35
CA VAL A 42 -2.01 -12.26 -25.90
C VAL A 42 -2.82 -11.03 -25.52
N LEU A 43 -2.68 -9.91 -26.25
CA LEU A 43 -3.44 -8.69 -25.98
C LEU A 43 -4.94 -8.86 -26.26
N ASN A 44 -5.31 -9.61 -27.30
CA ASN A 44 -6.70 -9.94 -27.57
C ASN A 44 -7.29 -10.78 -26.43
N ASP A 45 -6.55 -11.77 -25.94
CA ASP A 45 -6.95 -12.59 -24.80
C ASP A 45 -7.12 -11.77 -23.51
N VAL A 46 -6.24 -10.80 -23.28
CA VAL A 46 -6.40 -9.85 -22.17
C VAL A 46 -7.72 -9.09 -22.31
N GLN A 47 -8.01 -8.56 -23.50
CA GLN A 47 -9.22 -7.78 -23.74
C GLN A 47 -10.51 -8.62 -23.61
N GLU A 48 -10.51 -9.85 -24.13
CA GLU A 48 -11.71 -10.67 -24.25
C GLU A 48 -11.96 -11.58 -23.03
N LYS A 49 -10.90 -12.07 -22.39
CA LYS A 49 -10.99 -13.10 -21.33
C LYS A 49 -10.67 -12.56 -19.94
N ILE A 50 -9.73 -11.61 -19.85
CA ILE A 50 -9.26 -11.06 -18.58
C ILE A 50 -10.08 -9.84 -18.16
N LEU A 51 -10.06 -8.76 -18.94
CA LEU A 51 -10.72 -7.48 -18.58
C LEU A 51 -12.18 -7.63 -18.15
N PRO A 52 -13.03 -8.49 -18.77
CA PRO A 52 -14.41 -8.63 -18.33
C PRO A 52 -14.60 -9.23 -16.92
N GLY A 53 -13.57 -9.82 -16.33
CA GLY A 53 -13.58 -10.30 -14.95
C GLY A 53 -12.73 -9.46 -14.00
N VAL A 54 -12.11 -8.37 -14.47
CA VAL A 54 -11.34 -7.46 -13.63
C VAL A 54 -12.28 -6.53 -12.88
N THR A 55 -12.11 -6.47 -11.56
CA THR A 55 -12.71 -5.39 -10.76
C THR A 55 -11.94 -4.11 -11.02
N HIS A 56 -12.60 -3.07 -11.55
CA HIS A 56 -11.97 -1.81 -11.93
C HIS A 56 -11.72 -0.91 -10.71
N TRP A 57 -10.67 -1.20 -9.94
CA TRP A 57 -10.27 -0.43 -8.75
C TRP A 57 -9.98 1.06 -9.01
N GLN A 58 -9.66 1.41 -10.26
CA GLN A 58 -9.37 2.80 -10.68
C GLN A 58 -10.61 3.51 -11.26
N SER A 59 -11.77 2.87 -11.28
CA SER A 59 -13.02 3.51 -11.70
C SER A 59 -13.38 4.65 -10.73
N PRO A 60 -13.83 5.82 -11.22
CA PRO A 60 -14.31 6.90 -10.35
C PRO A 60 -15.56 6.50 -9.54
N ASN A 61 -16.21 5.40 -9.89
CA ASN A 61 -17.37 4.86 -9.20
C ASN A 61 -17.02 3.72 -8.21
N PHE A 62 -15.74 3.39 -8.04
CA PHE A 62 -15.30 2.35 -7.12
C PHE A 62 -15.18 2.89 -5.68
N PHE A 63 -16.15 2.56 -4.82
CA PHE A 63 -16.19 2.99 -3.41
C PHE A 63 -16.03 1.84 -2.40
N ALA A 64 -15.56 0.67 -2.83
CA ALA A 64 -15.33 -0.45 -1.94
C ALA A 64 -13.95 -0.37 -1.26
N TYR A 65 -13.86 -0.85 -0.02
CA TYR A 65 -12.62 -0.94 0.76
C TYR A 65 -11.90 0.41 0.94
N PHE A 66 -10.58 0.44 0.71
CA PHE A 66 -9.78 1.65 0.65
C PHE A 66 -9.26 1.86 -0.77
N PRO A 67 -9.10 3.12 -1.20
CA PRO A 67 -8.50 3.41 -2.48
C PRO A 67 -7.08 2.85 -2.56
N ALA A 68 -6.73 2.35 -3.74
CA ALA A 68 -5.36 1.97 -4.12
C ALA A 68 -4.94 2.91 -5.26
N ASN A 69 -4.72 4.19 -4.93
CA ASN A 69 -4.53 5.22 -5.94
C ASN A 69 -3.17 5.10 -6.62
N ASN A 70 -3.13 5.37 -7.92
CA ASN A 70 -1.90 5.43 -8.71
C ASN A 70 -1.61 6.85 -9.23
N SER A 71 -0.41 7.03 -9.78
CA SER A 71 -0.05 8.24 -10.52
C SER A 71 0.82 7.90 -11.73
N ILE A 72 0.94 8.84 -12.66
CA ILE A 72 1.86 8.70 -13.80
C ILE A 72 3.30 8.59 -13.31
N ALA A 73 3.66 9.36 -12.26
CA ALA A 73 5.00 9.32 -11.68
C ALA A 73 5.33 7.94 -11.09
N SER A 74 4.40 7.34 -10.32
CA SER A 74 4.60 6.00 -9.76
C SER A 74 4.65 4.93 -10.85
N PHE A 75 3.85 5.05 -11.91
CA PHE A 75 3.93 4.16 -13.07
C PHE A 75 5.29 4.22 -13.77
N LEU A 76 5.85 5.42 -13.98
CA LEU A 76 7.19 5.57 -14.56
C LEU A 76 8.28 5.02 -13.63
N GLY A 77 8.12 5.18 -12.31
CA GLY A 77 8.99 4.57 -11.30
C GLY A 77 8.99 3.05 -11.39
N GLU A 78 7.81 2.43 -11.47
CA GLU A 78 7.64 0.98 -11.67
C GLU A 78 8.30 0.50 -12.96
N MET A 79 8.04 1.18 -14.09
CA MET A 79 8.67 0.86 -15.37
C MET A 79 10.20 0.89 -15.29
N LEU A 80 10.76 1.93 -14.66
CA LEU A 80 12.20 2.08 -14.52
C LEU A 80 12.79 1.01 -13.59
N SER A 81 12.13 0.75 -12.45
CA SER A 81 12.53 -0.28 -11.50
C SER A 81 12.59 -1.65 -12.17
N ALA A 82 11.52 -2.02 -12.89
CA ALA A 82 11.44 -3.27 -13.63
C ALA A 82 12.48 -3.35 -14.76
N ALA A 83 12.76 -2.24 -15.45
CA ALA A 83 13.78 -2.19 -16.50
C ALA A 83 15.20 -2.39 -15.96
N LEU A 84 15.49 -1.86 -14.76
CA LEU A 84 16.79 -2.03 -14.10
C LEU A 84 16.94 -3.45 -13.52
N ASN A 85 15.84 -4.10 -13.14
CA ASN A 85 15.79 -5.48 -12.64
C ASN A 85 16.86 -5.78 -11.56
N ILE A 86 17.00 -4.85 -10.61
CA ILE A 86 18.01 -4.90 -9.56
C ILE A 86 17.57 -5.84 -8.44
N VAL A 87 18.50 -6.65 -7.92
CA VAL A 87 18.29 -7.45 -6.71
C VAL A 87 19.11 -6.86 -5.55
N GLY A 88 18.49 -5.96 -4.78
CA GLY A 88 19.12 -5.16 -3.72
C GLY A 88 19.20 -5.82 -2.34
N PHE A 89 19.54 -7.11 -2.24
CA PHE A 89 19.58 -7.81 -0.94
C PHE A 89 20.73 -7.38 -0.02
N SER A 90 21.71 -6.62 -0.53
CA SER A 90 22.79 -6.05 0.26
C SER A 90 23.28 -4.76 -0.40
N TRP A 91 23.86 -3.86 0.40
CA TRP A 91 24.35 -2.57 -0.13
C TRP A 91 25.31 -2.76 -1.32
N ILE A 92 26.19 -3.77 -1.29
CA ILE A 92 27.17 -4.01 -2.37
C ILE A 92 26.51 -4.44 -3.69
N THR A 93 25.30 -5.00 -3.68
CA THR A 93 24.63 -5.43 -4.93
C THR A 93 23.92 -4.28 -5.64
N SER A 94 23.54 -3.23 -4.91
CA SER A 94 23.08 -1.96 -5.49
C SER A 94 23.09 -0.82 -4.45
N PRO A 95 24.21 -0.09 -4.35
CA PRO A 95 24.35 1.02 -3.41
C PRO A 95 23.29 2.09 -3.59
N ALA A 96 23.05 2.48 -4.86
CA ALA A 96 22.09 3.53 -5.20
C ALA A 96 20.65 3.17 -4.78
N ALA A 97 20.24 1.90 -4.93
CA ALA A 97 18.91 1.47 -4.49
C ALA A 97 18.76 1.56 -2.97
N THR A 98 19.76 1.06 -2.23
CA THR A 98 19.75 1.05 -0.76
C THR A 98 19.79 2.48 -0.17
N GLU A 99 20.65 3.35 -0.74
CA GLU A 99 20.77 4.73 -0.27
C GLU A 99 19.55 5.58 -0.63
N LEU A 100 19.00 5.39 -1.84
CA LEU A 100 17.79 6.12 -2.26
C LEU A 100 16.59 5.76 -1.38
N GLU A 101 16.42 4.47 -1.05
CA GLU A 101 15.36 4.03 -0.13
C GLU A 101 15.45 4.75 1.22
N THR A 102 16.65 4.77 1.81
CA THR A 102 16.92 5.47 3.08
C THR A 102 16.60 6.95 3.00
N ILE A 103 17.04 7.63 1.94
CA ILE A 103 16.80 9.07 1.74
C ILE A 103 15.31 9.38 1.61
N VAL A 104 14.58 8.58 0.83
CA VAL A 104 13.14 8.78 0.60
C VAL A 104 12.34 8.49 1.88
N LEU A 105 12.71 7.45 2.64
CA LEU A 105 12.10 7.17 3.94
C LEU A 105 12.32 8.33 4.93
N ASP A 106 13.51 8.93 4.96
CA ASP A 106 13.79 10.11 5.78
C ASP A 106 13.01 11.36 5.32
N TRP A 107 12.86 11.56 4.01
CA TRP A 107 12.04 12.67 3.48
C TRP A 107 10.59 12.54 3.92
N LEU A 108 10.04 11.33 3.87
CA LEU A 108 8.66 11.08 4.25
C LEU A 108 8.46 11.10 5.77
N ALA A 109 9.43 10.61 6.56
CA ALA A 109 9.43 10.78 8.00
C ALA A 109 9.37 12.26 8.39
N LYS A 110 10.14 13.12 7.69
CA LYS A 110 10.10 14.58 7.90
C LYS A 110 8.77 15.18 7.48
N ALA A 111 8.19 14.75 6.36
CA ALA A 111 6.87 15.21 5.92
C ALA A 111 5.75 14.86 6.91
N LEU A 112 5.86 13.70 7.57
CA LEU A 112 4.96 13.25 8.65
C LEU A 112 5.28 13.90 10.00
N LEU A 113 6.33 14.72 10.10
CA LEU A 113 6.85 15.25 11.35
C LEU A 113 7.08 14.15 12.40
N LEU A 114 7.67 13.02 11.96
CA LEU A 114 8.13 11.97 12.86
C LEU A 114 9.37 12.47 13.62
N PRO A 115 9.52 12.10 14.90
CA PRO A 115 10.71 12.44 15.66
C PRO A 115 12.00 11.88 15.06
N HIS A 116 13.10 12.56 15.35
CA HIS A 116 14.44 12.25 14.85
C HIS A 116 14.92 10.81 15.11
N HIS A 117 14.38 10.12 16.10
CA HIS A 117 14.74 8.74 16.42
C HIS A 117 14.15 7.71 15.45
N PHE A 118 13.20 8.09 14.58
CA PHE A 118 12.74 7.24 13.47
C PHE A 118 13.65 7.31 12.25
N PHE A 119 14.70 8.14 12.29
CA PHE A 119 15.69 8.19 11.22
C PHE A 119 16.68 7.03 11.40
N SER A 120 17.10 6.46 10.29
CA SER A 120 17.75 5.15 10.15
C SER A 120 18.92 4.86 11.13
N THR A 121 18.70 4.29 12.33
CA THR A 121 19.75 3.81 13.29
C THR A 121 19.35 2.82 14.46
N ALA A 122 19.50 1.48 14.30
CA ALA A 122 19.61 0.28 15.22
C ALA A 122 18.41 -0.43 16.00
N ILE A 123 18.09 -1.75 15.74
CA ILE A 123 16.91 -2.63 16.20
C ILE A 123 16.92 -3.17 17.65
N LYS A 124 15.71 -3.27 18.27
CA LYS A 124 15.31 -4.29 19.31
C LYS A 124 13.80 -4.70 19.18
N PHE A 125 13.28 -5.71 19.90
CA PHE A 125 11.91 -6.30 19.71
C PHE A 125 11.14 -6.69 21.01
N LEU A 126 9.81 -6.41 21.10
CA LEU A 126 8.70 -7.21 21.72
C LEU A 126 7.25 -6.56 21.63
N HIS A 127 6.36 -6.92 20.67
CA HIS A 127 5.15 -6.19 20.11
C HIS A 127 3.79 -6.03 20.86
N LEU A 128 3.15 -4.83 20.73
CA LEU A 128 1.72 -4.47 20.77
C LEU A 128 1.36 -3.70 19.49
N TRP A 129 0.17 -3.94 18.92
CA TRP A 129 -0.33 -3.27 17.70
C TRP A 129 -1.49 -2.32 18.01
N VAL A 130 -1.47 -1.14 17.39
CA VAL A 130 -2.45 -0.05 17.56
C VAL A 130 -2.74 0.56 16.19
N GLN A 131 -3.98 0.97 15.93
CA GLN A 131 -4.41 1.32 14.58
C GLN A 131 -4.85 2.78 14.45
N VAL A 132 -4.36 3.45 13.41
CA VAL A 132 -4.79 4.78 12.97
C VAL A 132 -5.49 4.61 11.62
N GLY A 133 -6.82 4.47 11.66
CA GLY A 133 -7.66 4.24 10.48
C GLY A 133 -8.06 2.78 10.29
N THR A 134 -8.81 2.19 11.23
CA THR A 134 -9.31 0.81 11.14
C THR A 134 -10.10 0.55 9.85
N THR A 135 -10.01 -0.65 9.28
CA THR A 135 -10.68 -0.99 8.01
C THR A 135 -12.21 -0.88 8.04
N SER A 136 -12.85 -1.09 9.19
CA SER A 136 -14.31 -1.08 9.30
C SER A 136 -14.91 0.32 9.26
N SER A 137 -14.35 1.25 10.02
CA SER A 137 -14.95 2.57 10.26
C SER A 137 -13.94 3.71 10.32
N THR A 138 -12.70 3.46 9.88
CA THR A 138 -11.58 4.41 9.98
C THR A 138 -11.37 4.97 11.39
N ALA A 139 -11.63 4.16 12.43
CA ALA A 139 -11.43 4.56 13.81
C ALA A 139 -9.94 4.79 14.09
N VAL A 140 -9.67 5.67 15.06
CA VAL A 140 -8.32 6.04 15.48
C VAL A 140 -8.18 5.72 16.96
N ASP A 141 -7.21 4.88 17.29
CA ASP A 141 -6.88 4.56 18.67
C ASP A 141 -6.18 5.76 19.37
N PRO A 142 -6.41 5.98 20.68
CA PRO A 142 -5.81 7.09 21.41
C PRO A 142 -4.33 6.81 21.75
N LEU A 143 -3.44 7.16 20.82
CA LEU A 143 -1.98 6.95 20.95
C LEU A 143 -1.40 7.40 22.30
N PRO A 144 -1.69 8.62 22.83
CA PRO A 144 -1.09 9.08 24.09
C PRO A 144 -1.48 8.23 25.30
N ALA A 145 -2.71 7.72 25.34
CA ALA A 145 -3.19 6.88 26.42
C ALA A 145 -2.54 5.49 26.37
N LEU A 146 -2.43 4.92 25.16
CA LEU A 146 -1.81 3.61 24.94
C LEU A 146 -0.30 3.64 25.18
N ALA A 147 0.37 4.73 24.78
CA ALA A 147 1.79 4.99 25.04
C ALA A 147 2.18 4.87 26.52
N LYS A 148 1.29 5.30 27.42
CA LYS A 148 1.53 5.24 28.86
C LYS A 148 1.47 3.80 29.37
N VAL A 149 0.54 3.01 28.84
CA VAL A 149 0.34 1.60 29.22
C VAL A 149 1.49 0.75 28.71
N THR A 150 1.86 0.89 27.44
CA THR A 150 2.94 0.13 26.81
C THR A 150 4.26 0.33 27.52
N ARG A 151 4.63 1.59 27.79
CA ARG A 151 5.87 1.93 28.50
C ARG A 151 5.92 1.38 29.92
N THR A 152 4.82 1.47 30.66
CA THR A 152 4.74 0.95 32.04
C THR A 152 4.99 -0.56 32.09
N ASN A 153 4.61 -1.28 31.04
CA ASN A 153 4.69 -2.74 30.98
C ASN A 153 5.85 -3.24 30.11
N ASN A 154 6.71 -2.34 29.60
CA ASN A 154 7.80 -2.67 28.68
C ASN A 154 7.33 -3.49 27.46
N ILE A 155 6.21 -3.06 26.87
CA ILE A 155 5.62 -3.64 25.67
C ILE A 155 5.93 -2.71 24.50
N TRP A 156 6.45 -3.24 23.40
CA TRP A 156 6.68 -2.49 22.17
C TRP A 156 5.39 -1.95 21.62
N PHE A 157 5.41 -0.74 21.08
CA PHE A 157 4.24 -0.07 20.60
C PHE A 157 4.36 0.16 19.09
N HIS A 158 3.61 -0.61 18.32
CA HIS A 158 3.49 -0.47 16.87
C HIS A 158 2.22 0.30 16.49
N VAL A 159 2.34 1.27 15.59
CA VAL A 159 1.22 1.98 14.98
C VAL A 159 1.06 1.55 13.52
N ASP A 160 -0.06 0.91 13.22
CA ASP A 160 -0.56 0.66 11.87
C ASP A 160 -1.41 1.84 11.40
N ALA A 161 -0.83 2.69 10.57
CA ALA A 161 -1.50 3.80 9.89
C ALA A 161 -1.62 3.53 8.38
N ALA A 162 -1.87 2.27 7.97
CA ALA A 162 -1.80 1.86 6.57
C ALA A 162 -2.62 2.76 5.63
N TYR A 163 -3.82 3.18 6.02
CA TYR A 163 -4.66 4.08 5.21
C TYR A 163 -4.54 5.55 5.63
N ALA A 164 -4.78 5.87 6.90
CA ALA A 164 -4.88 7.26 7.36
C ALA A 164 -3.51 7.95 7.55
N GLY A 165 -2.40 7.19 7.51
CA GLY A 165 -1.05 7.75 7.62
C GLY A 165 -0.74 8.78 6.54
N SER A 166 -1.22 8.57 5.31
CA SER A 166 -1.05 9.53 4.21
C SER A 166 -1.68 10.89 4.49
N ALA A 167 -2.84 10.92 5.16
CA ALA A 167 -3.52 12.16 5.51
C ALA A 167 -2.74 12.98 6.55
N CYS A 168 -1.92 12.33 7.40
CA CYS A 168 -1.18 12.97 8.48
C CYS A 168 -0.03 13.89 7.99
N ILE A 169 0.25 13.91 6.68
CA ILE A 169 1.13 14.90 6.04
C ILE A 169 0.47 16.29 6.01
N CYS A 170 -0.87 16.33 5.97
CA CYS A 170 -1.63 17.57 6.03
C CYS A 170 -1.69 18.07 7.49
N PRO A 171 -1.34 19.35 7.77
CA PRO A 171 -1.30 19.89 9.13
C PRO A 171 -2.61 19.72 9.91
N GLU A 172 -3.75 19.78 9.23
CA GLU A 172 -5.08 19.64 9.81
C GLU A 172 -5.38 18.23 10.33
N TYR A 173 -4.71 17.20 9.81
CA TYR A 173 -4.90 15.80 10.22
C TYR A 173 -3.72 15.24 11.02
N ARG A 174 -2.62 16.00 11.12
CA ARG A 174 -1.41 15.58 11.84
C ARG A 174 -1.66 15.22 13.31
N HIS A 175 -2.68 15.80 13.93
CA HIS A 175 -3.05 15.54 15.33
C HIS A 175 -3.49 14.08 15.58
N PHE A 176 -3.90 13.33 14.55
CA PHE A 176 -4.27 11.92 14.71
C PHE A 176 -3.11 10.99 15.05
N ILE A 177 -1.88 11.46 14.86
CA ILE A 177 -0.65 10.75 15.26
C ILE A 177 0.10 11.48 16.37
N ASP A 178 -0.59 12.30 17.18
CA ASP A 178 0.00 12.86 18.40
C ASP A 178 0.36 11.75 19.39
N GLY A 179 1.56 11.80 19.96
CA GLY A 179 2.11 10.71 20.77
C GLY A 179 2.92 9.68 19.97
N VAL A 180 3.08 9.85 18.64
CA VAL A 180 3.93 8.98 17.81
C VAL A 180 5.38 8.95 18.29
N GLU A 181 5.85 9.96 19.02
CA GLU A 181 7.17 9.98 19.65
C GLU A 181 7.40 8.91 20.72
N GLU A 182 6.34 8.30 21.19
CA GLU A 182 6.37 7.26 22.20
C GLU A 182 6.21 5.85 21.63
N VAL A 183 6.05 5.73 20.31
CA VAL A 183 5.88 4.45 19.63
C VAL A 183 7.24 3.89 19.24
N ASP A 184 7.35 2.57 19.20
CA ASP A 184 8.57 1.88 18.81
C ASP A 184 8.64 1.66 17.29
N SER A 185 7.49 1.54 16.63
CA SER A 185 7.42 1.47 15.16
C SER A 185 6.13 2.09 14.62
N PHE A 186 6.22 2.62 13.41
CA PHE A 186 5.12 3.27 12.69
C PHE A 186 5.09 2.75 11.24
N ASN A 187 3.92 2.36 10.74
CA ASN A 187 3.74 1.91 9.37
C ASN A 187 2.66 2.71 8.64
N MET A 188 2.87 2.97 7.36
CA MET A 188 1.82 3.42 6.44
C MET A 188 1.97 2.79 5.06
N ASN A 189 0.88 2.67 4.30
CA ASN A 189 0.95 2.16 2.92
C ASN A 189 0.84 3.32 1.94
N ALA A 190 1.96 3.64 1.28
CA ALA A 190 1.95 4.60 0.20
C ALA A 190 1.08 4.12 -0.99
N HIS A 191 0.96 2.80 -1.15
CA HIS A 191 0.11 2.19 -2.17
C HIS A 191 -1.40 2.30 -1.94
N LYS A 192 -1.85 2.86 -0.81
CA LYS A 192 -3.27 3.12 -0.54
C LYS A 192 -3.62 4.54 -0.95
N TRP A 193 -3.29 5.49 -0.09
CA TRP A 193 -3.74 6.88 -0.23
C TRP A 193 -2.60 7.88 -0.46
N PHE A 194 -1.47 7.41 -1.03
CA PHE A 194 -0.31 8.25 -1.33
C PHE A 194 0.15 8.18 -2.79
N LEU A 195 -0.77 7.82 -3.70
CA LEU A 195 -0.58 7.84 -5.15
C LEU A 195 0.64 7.03 -5.66
N THR A 196 1.11 6.08 -4.86
CA THR A 196 2.19 5.17 -5.22
C THR A 196 1.56 3.86 -5.69
N ASN A 197 2.11 3.22 -6.71
CA ASN A 197 1.55 1.95 -7.16
C ASN A 197 1.76 0.87 -6.10
N PHE A 198 0.91 -0.16 -6.12
CA PHE A 198 1.17 -1.40 -5.42
C PHE A 198 2.40 -2.08 -6.07
N ASP A 199 3.41 -2.53 -5.33
CA ASP A 199 3.57 -2.62 -3.87
C ASP A 199 4.38 -1.47 -3.25
N CYS A 200 3.85 -0.82 -2.21
CA CYS A 200 4.64 0.12 -1.40
C CYS A 200 4.11 0.32 0.04
N SER A 201 4.76 -0.33 1.02
CA SER A 201 4.50 -0.15 2.46
C SER A 201 5.76 0.35 3.15
N LEU A 202 5.60 1.31 4.04
CA LEU A 202 6.68 2.08 4.63
C LEU A 202 6.68 1.81 6.12
N LEU A 203 7.82 1.35 6.64
CA LEU A 203 7.98 1.04 8.04
C LEU A 203 9.12 1.87 8.61
N TRP A 204 8.84 2.61 9.67
CA TRP A 204 9.84 3.26 10.49
C TRP A 204 9.89 2.59 11.84
N VAL A 205 11.09 2.45 12.36
CA VAL A 205 11.35 1.86 13.67
C VAL A 205 12.27 2.81 14.44
N LYS A 206 11.92 3.09 15.70
CA LYS A 206 12.63 4.01 16.60
C LYS A 206 13.99 3.45 17.04
N TYR A 207 14.05 2.13 17.14
CA TYR A 207 15.25 1.35 17.28
C TYR A 207 15.22 0.36 16.10
N PRO A 208 15.85 0.65 14.92
CA PRO A 208 15.88 -0.10 13.62
C PRO A 208 17.10 -0.98 13.24
#